data_AF-K1ZK23-F1
#
_entry.id   AF-K1ZK23-F1
#
_cell.length_a   1.000
_cell.length_b   1.000
_cell.length_c   1.000
_cell.angle_alpha   90.00
_cell.angle_beta   90.00
_cell.angle_gamma   90.00
#
_symmetry.space_group_name_H-M   'P 1'
#
loop_
_entity.id
_entity.type
_entity.pdbx_description
1 polymer ?
#
loop_
_entity_poly.entity_id
_entity_poly.type
_entity_poly.pdbx_seq_one_letter_code
_entity_poly.pdbx_strand_id
1 'polypeptide(L)'
;MNHICCELARKFGIIDYESYATGNLFRRYERLTIGRGGRINVNRYCLDHWEKYKEIPASMEYLQIAVSHQLELFKGTNAFAYSPSKSAQPLNIREIFKISDSQKIFVAVMSSYDEIFAAQTIGLEQTKRAPVFESQVDWIKALIEYFSPRPELFLVIRVHPREFPNKREGVKSEHASILEKIFNDLPSNITVNWPGQNISLYEFAEYTNVFLCAWSSVAKEMTLLGIPVVTYFIEFLCYPADLTYVGNSKPDYFDKLEKALCEGWSIEHARKTLRWMVLEYCYSAFTVADSFNMYNEKKSKIIILIFKIMSKIFNYNFLHVSDCKTRAPRLLAGNILNKLIVSEKNSILDVLEPSDIKLVTKEEETKAIKILFKQILEALYTEKINSNENSLNYKLHSFVNDKNIGS
;
A
#
# COMPACT_ATOMS: atom_id res chain seq x y z
N MET A 1 14.25 -15.91 -7.26
CA MET A 1 13.17 -16.85 -7.64
C MET A 1 13.73 -17.75 -8.72
N ASN A 2 13.50 -19.07 -8.68
CA ASN A 2 14.11 -19.98 -9.65
C ASN A 2 13.17 -20.22 -10.84
N HIS A 3 12.92 -19.17 -11.62
CA HIS A 3 12.06 -19.23 -12.81
C HIS A 3 12.52 -20.30 -13.81
N ILE A 4 13.83 -20.59 -13.84
CA ILE A 4 14.39 -21.65 -14.68
C ILE A 4 13.84 -23.02 -14.25
N CYS A 5 13.81 -23.34 -12.96
CA CYS A 5 13.22 -24.59 -12.48
C CYS A 5 11.72 -24.68 -12.77
N CYS A 6 10.97 -23.59 -12.58
CA CYS A 6 9.55 -23.53 -12.93
C CYS A 6 9.33 -23.79 -14.43
N GLU A 7 10.12 -23.16 -15.29
CA GLU A 7 10.01 -23.33 -16.73
C GLU A 7 10.41 -24.73 -17.18
N LEU A 8 11.44 -25.31 -16.57
CA LEU A 8 11.82 -26.71 -16.80
C LEU A 8 10.69 -27.66 -16.38
N ALA A 9 10.09 -27.46 -15.20
CA ALA A 9 8.96 -28.26 -14.73
C ALA A 9 7.81 -28.23 -15.74
N ARG A 10 7.43 -27.04 -16.23
CA ARG A 10 6.38 -26.88 -17.25
C ARG A 10 6.70 -27.59 -18.56
N LYS A 11 7.97 -27.55 -19.01
CA LYS A 11 8.41 -28.30 -20.20
C LYS A 11 8.23 -29.81 -20.06
N PHE A 12 8.28 -30.34 -18.84
CA PHE A 12 8.01 -31.74 -18.53
C PHE A 12 6.54 -32.02 -18.18
N GLY A 13 5.63 -31.05 -18.34
CA GLY A 13 4.22 -31.18 -17.97
C GLY A 13 3.96 -31.24 -16.47
N ILE A 14 4.94 -30.84 -15.65
CA ILE A 14 4.81 -30.78 -14.19
C ILE A 14 4.22 -29.43 -13.81
N ILE A 15 3.17 -29.46 -13.00
CA ILE A 15 2.53 -28.26 -12.47
C ILE A 15 3.39 -27.68 -11.36
N ASP A 16 3.75 -26.41 -11.51
CA ASP A 16 4.51 -25.66 -10.52
C ASP A 16 3.62 -24.69 -9.73
N TYR A 17 3.90 -24.60 -8.43
CA TYR A 17 3.33 -23.62 -7.53
C TYR A 17 4.45 -22.81 -6.90
N GLU A 18 4.22 -21.51 -6.78
CA GLU A 18 5.10 -20.62 -6.05
C GLU A 18 4.48 -20.26 -4.71
N SER A 19 5.32 -20.21 -3.67
CA SER A 19 4.91 -19.84 -2.32
C SER A 19 5.71 -18.64 -1.83
N TYR A 20 5.04 -17.65 -1.26
CA TYR A 20 5.69 -16.47 -0.67
C TYR A 20 4.84 -15.87 0.44
N ALA A 21 5.51 -15.18 1.37
CA ALA A 21 4.84 -14.44 2.43
C ALA A 21 3.98 -13.31 1.87
N THR A 22 2.85 -13.01 2.53
CA THR A 22 1.94 -11.94 2.08
C THR A 22 2.59 -10.55 2.13
N GLY A 23 1.96 -9.57 1.47
CA GLY A 23 2.41 -8.17 1.49
C GLY A 23 2.22 -7.46 2.84
N ASN A 24 1.49 -8.07 3.79
CA ASN A 24 1.20 -7.46 5.08
C ASN A 24 2.47 -7.37 5.95
N LEU A 25 2.98 -6.16 6.17
CA LEU A 25 4.22 -5.93 6.93
C LEU A 25 4.14 -6.31 8.42
N PHE A 26 2.95 -6.32 9.02
CA PHE A 26 2.79 -6.64 10.45
C PHE A 26 2.68 -8.14 10.70
N ARG A 27 1.86 -8.85 9.91
CA ARG A 27 1.62 -10.31 10.00
C ARG A 27 2.23 -11.10 8.85
N ARG A 28 3.36 -10.62 8.31
CA ARG A 28 3.99 -11.13 7.08
C ARG A 28 4.17 -12.63 7.06
N TYR A 29 4.66 -13.20 8.17
CA TYR A 29 5.04 -14.61 8.25
C TYR A 29 3.93 -15.52 8.79
N GLU A 30 2.80 -14.96 9.22
CA GLU A 30 1.64 -15.73 9.69
C GLU A 30 0.75 -16.17 8.53
N ARG A 31 1.04 -15.69 7.31
CA ARG A 31 0.25 -15.99 6.11
C ARG A 31 1.13 -16.26 4.91
N LEU A 32 0.73 -17.28 4.16
CA LEU A 32 1.42 -17.78 2.98
C LEU A 32 0.50 -17.70 1.76
N THR A 33 0.94 -16.99 0.74
CA THR A 33 0.29 -17.04 -0.57
C THR A 33 0.91 -18.17 -1.37
N ILE A 34 0.07 -19.03 -1.94
CA ILE A 34 0.47 -20.11 -2.84
C ILE A 34 -0.36 -19.98 -4.11
N GLY A 35 0.31 -19.95 -5.27
CA GLY A 35 -0.37 -19.86 -6.55
C GLY A 35 0.52 -20.12 -7.75
N ARG A 36 -0.11 -20.26 -8.91
CA ARG A 36 0.56 -20.55 -10.19
C ARG A 36 1.04 -19.26 -10.87
N GLY A 37 2.20 -19.31 -11.52
CA GLY A 37 2.75 -18.18 -12.28
C GLY A 37 3.31 -17.03 -11.43
N GLY A 38 3.52 -17.27 -10.13
CA GLY A 38 4.21 -16.36 -9.23
C GLY A 38 3.43 -15.13 -8.81
N ARG A 39 4.13 -14.23 -8.10
CA ARG A 39 3.51 -13.13 -7.35
C ARG A 39 2.65 -12.21 -8.18
N ILE A 40 3.11 -11.86 -9.38
CA ILE A 40 2.39 -10.93 -10.26
C ILE A 40 1.12 -11.59 -10.80
N ASN A 41 1.18 -12.87 -11.17
CA ASN A 41 -0.02 -13.57 -11.64
C ASN A 41 -1.07 -13.73 -10.54
N VAL A 42 -0.64 -14.01 -9.31
CA VAL A 42 -1.58 -14.07 -8.17
C VAL A 42 -2.20 -12.70 -7.87
N ASN A 43 -1.42 -11.61 -7.95
CA ASN A 43 -1.99 -10.26 -7.78
C ASN A 43 -3.03 -9.96 -8.86
N ARG A 44 -2.74 -10.28 -10.13
CA ARG A 44 -3.70 -10.20 -11.23
C ARG A 44 -4.93 -11.07 -10.96
N TYR A 45 -4.74 -12.27 -10.42
CA TYR A 45 -5.84 -13.13 -10.03
C TYR A 45 -6.77 -12.48 -8.99
N CYS A 46 -6.21 -11.78 -8.00
CA CYS A 46 -6.99 -11.00 -7.06
C CYS A 46 -7.78 -9.87 -7.74
N LEU A 47 -7.17 -9.19 -8.73
CA LEU A 47 -7.86 -8.16 -9.53
C LEU A 47 -9.04 -8.75 -10.32
N ASP A 48 -8.83 -9.89 -10.98
CA ASP A 48 -9.86 -10.58 -11.76
C ASP A 48 -11.03 -11.05 -10.88
N HIS A 49 -10.76 -11.33 -9.60
CA HIS A 49 -11.77 -11.75 -8.63
C HIS A 49 -12.43 -10.59 -7.89
N TRP A 50 -11.89 -9.37 -7.98
CA TRP A 50 -12.31 -8.24 -7.15
C TRP A 50 -13.81 -7.97 -7.19
N GLU A 51 -14.42 -8.02 -8.38
CA GLU A 51 -15.86 -7.82 -8.57
C GLU A 51 -16.73 -8.73 -7.69
N LYS A 52 -16.25 -9.96 -7.39
CA LYS A 52 -16.97 -10.91 -6.52
C LYS A 52 -16.88 -10.53 -5.04
N TYR A 53 -15.82 -9.82 -4.63
CA TYR A 53 -15.51 -9.55 -3.23
C TYR A 53 -15.77 -8.10 -2.81
N LYS A 54 -15.85 -7.15 -3.75
CA LYS A 54 -15.89 -5.71 -3.44
C LYS A 54 -17.09 -5.28 -2.59
N GLU A 55 -18.21 -5.99 -2.71
CA GLU A 55 -19.43 -5.71 -1.96
C GLU A 55 -19.56 -6.52 -0.66
N ILE A 56 -18.64 -7.45 -0.39
CA ILE A 56 -18.69 -8.30 0.81
C ILE A 56 -18.18 -7.50 2.01
N PRO A 57 -19.01 -7.26 3.04
CA PRO A 57 -18.55 -6.59 4.26
C PRO A 57 -17.53 -7.45 5.01
N ALA A 58 -16.44 -6.83 5.45
CA ALA A 58 -15.37 -7.51 6.16
C ALA A 58 -15.55 -7.48 7.68
N SER A 59 -15.28 -8.60 8.34
CA SER A 59 -15.34 -8.70 9.80
C SER A 59 -14.21 -7.91 10.48
N MET A 60 -14.41 -7.54 11.74
CA MET A 60 -13.39 -6.86 12.57
C MET A 60 -12.04 -7.58 12.57
N GLU A 61 -12.04 -8.92 12.61
CA GLU A 61 -10.82 -9.73 12.58
C GLU A 61 -10.00 -9.49 11.31
N TYR A 62 -10.64 -9.52 10.15
CA TYR A 62 -9.98 -9.30 8.86
C TYR A 62 -9.59 -7.84 8.66
N LEU A 63 -10.46 -6.91 9.03
CA LEU A 63 -10.16 -5.48 8.98
C LEU A 63 -8.97 -5.11 9.87
N GLN A 64 -8.85 -5.71 11.05
CA GLN A 64 -7.71 -5.49 11.95
C GLN A 64 -6.39 -5.89 11.28
N ILE A 65 -6.36 -6.96 10.48
CA ILE A 65 -5.16 -7.37 9.73
C ILE A 65 -4.77 -6.30 8.71
N ALA A 66 -5.74 -5.78 7.95
CA ALA A 66 -5.50 -4.70 7.00
C ALA A 66 -4.99 -3.43 7.69
N VAL A 67 -5.64 -2.99 8.78
CA VAL A 67 -5.25 -1.80 9.52
C VAL A 67 -3.90 -1.97 10.21
N SER A 68 -3.58 -3.15 10.75
CA SER A 68 -2.26 -3.39 11.34
C SER A 68 -1.11 -3.23 10.35
N HIS A 69 -1.32 -3.52 9.06
CA HIS A 69 -0.33 -3.21 8.02
C HIS A 69 -0.11 -1.69 7.90
N GLN A 70 -1.20 -0.92 7.88
CA GLN A 70 -1.12 0.55 7.82
C GLN A 70 -0.43 1.13 9.06
N LEU A 71 -0.75 0.63 10.25
CA LEU A 71 -0.09 1.04 11.50
C LEU A 71 1.40 0.70 11.51
N GLU A 72 1.83 -0.37 10.83
CA GLU A 72 3.26 -0.68 10.66
C GLU A 72 3.95 0.30 9.71
N LEU A 73 3.27 0.74 8.65
CA LEU A 73 3.78 1.77 7.73
C LEU A 73 3.93 3.13 8.43
N PHE A 74 3.03 3.49 9.36
CA PHE A 74 3.11 4.73 10.14
C PHE A 74 4.39 4.84 10.98
N LYS A 75 4.98 3.71 11.37
CA LYS A 75 6.23 3.71 12.14
C LYS A 75 7.44 4.11 11.31
N GLY A 76 7.39 3.97 9.99
CA GLY A 76 8.50 4.32 9.09
C GLY A 76 9.82 3.56 9.34
N THR A 77 9.79 2.47 10.12
CA THR A 77 10.99 1.69 10.49
C THR A 77 11.21 0.47 9.59
N ASN A 78 10.19 0.06 8.83
CA ASN A 78 10.26 -1.10 7.97
C ASN A 78 11.07 -0.80 6.70
N ALA A 79 11.87 -1.75 6.22
CA ALA A 79 12.65 -1.59 4.99
C ALA A 79 11.81 -1.37 3.72
N PHE A 80 10.51 -1.72 3.77
CA PHE A 80 9.55 -1.49 2.69
C PHE A 80 8.70 -0.22 2.89
N ALA A 81 8.94 0.57 3.94
CA ALA A 81 8.31 1.87 4.15
C ALA A 81 9.24 2.98 3.64
N TYR A 82 8.76 3.80 2.71
CA TYR A 82 9.55 4.87 2.06
C TYR A 82 9.24 6.27 2.61
N SER A 83 8.49 6.34 3.71
CA SER A 83 8.21 7.58 4.44
C SER A 83 8.69 7.43 5.89
N PRO A 84 9.30 8.47 6.48
CA PRO A 84 9.52 8.48 7.92
C PRO A 84 8.18 8.49 8.66
N SER A 85 8.21 8.15 9.96
CA SER A 85 7.05 8.32 10.84
C SER A 85 6.63 9.79 10.90
N LYS A 86 5.37 10.03 11.24
CA LYS A 86 4.87 11.37 11.52
C LYS A 86 5.69 11.99 12.66
N SER A 87 5.93 13.31 12.59
CA SER A 87 6.72 13.99 13.62
C SER A 87 5.95 14.03 14.94
N ALA A 88 6.67 13.92 16.07
CA ALA A 88 6.06 14.06 17.39
C ALA A 88 5.53 15.48 17.64
N GLN A 89 6.15 16.48 17.01
CA GLN A 89 5.64 17.84 16.94
C GLN A 89 4.93 18.02 15.60
N PRO A 90 3.66 18.50 15.59
CA PRO A 90 2.90 18.62 14.35
C PRO A 90 3.62 19.59 13.40
N LEU A 91 4.00 19.09 12.23
CA LEU A 91 4.57 19.92 11.16
C LEU A 91 3.45 20.44 10.28
N ASN A 92 3.35 21.76 10.15
CA ASN A 92 2.37 22.37 9.26
C ASN A 92 2.97 22.58 7.87
N ILE A 93 2.60 21.74 6.90
CA ILE A 93 3.06 21.87 5.52
C ILE A 93 2.68 23.22 4.90
N ARG A 94 1.57 23.84 5.35
CA ARG A 94 1.15 25.15 4.85
C ARG A 94 2.16 26.23 5.24
N GLU A 95 2.69 26.18 6.45
CA GLU A 95 3.73 27.11 6.91
C GLU A 95 5.07 26.84 6.20
N ILE A 96 5.47 25.57 6.10
CA ILE A 96 6.75 25.16 5.49
C ILE A 96 6.82 25.62 4.02
N PHE A 97 5.73 25.43 3.27
CA PHE A 97 5.67 25.73 1.84
C PHE A 97 4.96 27.04 1.53
N LYS A 98 4.62 27.85 2.54
CA LYS A 98 3.93 29.15 2.42
C LYS A 98 2.61 29.07 1.62
N ILE A 99 1.84 28.02 1.87
CA ILE A 99 0.54 27.77 1.23
C ILE A 99 -0.54 28.59 1.94
N SER A 100 -1.31 29.38 1.20
CA SER A 100 -2.43 30.15 1.74
C SER A 100 -3.59 29.24 2.14
N ASP A 101 -4.32 29.59 3.21
CA ASP A 101 -5.47 28.82 3.72
C ASP A 101 -6.60 28.64 2.69
N SER A 102 -6.73 29.56 1.73
CA SER A 102 -7.72 29.45 0.64
C SER A 102 -7.34 28.42 -0.42
N GLN A 103 -6.06 28.08 -0.55
CA GLN A 103 -5.58 27.20 -1.61
C GLN A 103 -5.91 25.73 -1.34
N LYS A 104 -6.34 25.05 -2.40
CA LYS A 104 -6.54 23.60 -2.41
C LYS A 104 -5.24 22.89 -2.73
N ILE A 105 -4.82 21.96 -1.88
CA ILE A 105 -3.51 21.32 -1.95
C ILE A 105 -3.61 20.00 -2.71
N PHE A 106 -2.74 19.85 -3.70
CA PHE A 106 -2.50 18.62 -4.44
C PHE A 106 -1.10 18.12 -4.15
N VAL A 107 -0.95 16.81 -3.98
CA VAL A 107 0.36 16.18 -3.78
C VAL A 107 0.59 15.13 -4.84
N ALA A 108 1.50 15.42 -5.76
CA ALA A 108 1.96 14.47 -6.77
C ALA A 108 3.12 13.65 -6.20
N VAL A 109 2.91 12.33 -6.08
CA VAL A 109 3.91 11.40 -5.55
C VAL A 109 4.53 10.63 -6.71
N MET A 110 5.83 10.86 -6.92
CA MET A 110 6.59 10.10 -7.90
C MET A 110 6.80 8.66 -7.43
N SER A 111 6.79 7.73 -8.38
CA SER A 111 6.97 6.28 -8.18
C SER A 111 8.40 5.87 -8.55
N SER A 112 8.87 4.72 -8.08
CA SER A 112 10.19 4.19 -8.46
C SER A 112 10.14 3.56 -9.84
N TYR A 113 11.10 3.85 -10.72
CA TYR A 113 11.25 3.12 -11.99
C TYR A 113 11.80 1.69 -11.81
N ASP A 114 12.44 1.39 -10.68
CA ASP A 114 12.96 0.06 -10.36
C ASP A 114 11.92 -1.05 -10.52
N GLU A 115 10.65 -0.79 -10.21
CA GLU A 115 9.58 -1.78 -10.30
C GLU A 115 9.28 -2.14 -11.76
N ILE A 116 9.23 -1.13 -12.64
CA ILE A 116 9.04 -1.31 -14.08
C ILE A 116 10.27 -2.00 -14.67
N PHE A 117 11.47 -1.53 -14.32
CA PHE A 117 12.72 -2.11 -14.80
C PHE A 117 12.86 -3.58 -14.38
N ALA A 118 12.55 -3.90 -13.12
CA ALA A 118 12.58 -5.27 -12.62
C ALA A 118 11.57 -6.16 -13.36
N ALA A 119 10.35 -5.69 -13.60
CA ALA A 119 9.33 -6.43 -14.35
C ALA A 119 9.76 -6.69 -15.80
N GLN A 120 10.30 -5.68 -16.49
CA GLN A 120 10.84 -5.80 -17.85
C GLN A 120 12.02 -6.77 -17.91
N THR A 121 12.93 -6.70 -16.95
CA THR A 121 14.13 -7.58 -16.90
C THR A 121 13.76 -9.06 -16.80
N ILE A 122 12.67 -9.39 -16.12
CA ILE A 122 12.18 -10.78 -16.00
C ILE A 122 11.18 -11.16 -17.10
N GLY A 123 11.06 -10.36 -18.15
CA GLY A 123 10.18 -10.63 -19.30
C GLY A 123 8.68 -10.56 -18.97
N LEU A 124 8.32 -9.94 -17.84
CA LEU A 124 6.94 -9.67 -17.48
C LEU A 124 6.52 -8.32 -18.09
N GLU A 125 6.59 -8.22 -19.41
CA GLU A 125 5.94 -7.14 -20.14
C GLU A 125 4.43 -7.35 -20.05
N GLN A 126 3.76 -6.44 -19.33
CA GLN A 126 2.34 -6.58 -18.99
C GLN A 126 1.49 -5.40 -19.42
N THR A 127 2.00 -4.47 -20.23
CA THR A 127 1.21 -3.32 -20.63
C THR A 127 0.40 -3.64 -21.88
N LYS A 128 -0.89 -3.99 -21.72
CA LYS A 128 -1.81 -4.10 -22.86
C LYS A 128 -2.17 -2.71 -23.42
N ARG A 129 -1.94 -1.66 -22.64
CA ARG A 129 -2.22 -0.27 -22.96
C ARG A 129 -1.01 0.59 -22.64
N ALA A 130 -0.73 1.55 -23.51
CA ALA A 130 0.28 2.57 -23.25
C ALA A 130 -0.15 3.44 -22.05
N PRO A 131 0.80 3.95 -21.24
CA PRO A 131 0.48 4.90 -20.19
C PRO A 131 -0.05 6.21 -20.78
N VAL A 132 -0.91 6.91 -20.05
CA VAL A 132 -1.45 8.23 -20.48
C VAL A 132 -0.35 9.27 -20.70
N PHE A 133 0.71 9.19 -19.88
CA PHE A 133 1.92 9.99 -20.02
C PHE A 133 3.09 9.04 -20.31
N GLU A 134 3.92 9.38 -21.30
CA GLU A 134 5.05 8.55 -21.74
C GLU A 134 6.07 8.31 -20.62
N SER A 135 6.23 9.29 -19.73
CA SER A 135 7.10 9.22 -18.57
C SER A 135 6.53 9.99 -17.38
N GLN A 136 7.04 9.72 -16.18
CA GLN A 136 6.78 10.57 -15.01
C GLN A 136 7.22 12.01 -15.23
N VAL A 137 8.27 12.24 -16.03
CA VAL A 137 8.71 13.59 -16.40
C VAL A 137 7.63 14.33 -17.19
N ASP A 138 7.03 13.67 -18.18
CA ASP A 138 5.97 14.28 -19.00
C ASP A 138 4.68 14.48 -18.22
N TRP A 139 4.39 13.57 -17.29
CA TRP A 139 3.31 13.74 -16.31
C TRP A 139 3.53 14.99 -15.45
N ILE A 140 4.72 15.15 -14.87
CA ILE A 140 5.06 16.32 -14.04
C ILE A 140 4.99 17.61 -14.85
N LYS A 141 5.50 17.64 -16.09
CA LYS A 141 5.37 18.81 -16.98
C LYS A 141 3.90 19.18 -17.23
N ALA A 142 3.06 18.18 -17.52
CA ALA A 142 1.63 18.40 -17.74
C ALA A 142 0.94 18.92 -16.47
N LEU A 143 1.32 18.43 -15.28
CA LEU A 143 0.85 18.98 -14.02
C LEU A 143 1.30 20.44 -13.83
N ILE A 144 2.57 20.76 -14.08
CA ILE A 144 3.07 22.14 -13.97
C ILE A 144 2.26 23.07 -14.90
N GLU A 145 2.06 22.67 -16.16
CA GLU A 145 1.26 23.42 -17.12
C GLU A 145 -0.19 23.63 -16.64
N TYR A 146 -0.81 22.60 -16.07
CA TYR A 146 -2.17 22.65 -15.57
C TYR A 146 -2.36 23.57 -14.35
N PHE A 147 -1.41 23.52 -13.40
CA PHE A 147 -1.49 24.25 -12.13
C PHE A 147 -0.97 25.69 -12.25
N SER A 148 -0.07 25.99 -13.18
CA SER A 148 0.52 27.33 -13.36
C SER A 148 -0.51 28.46 -13.47
N PRO A 149 -1.58 28.36 -14.28
CA PRO A 149 -2.56 29.45 -14.42
C PRO A 149 -3.62 29.47 -13.30
N ARG A 150 -3.49 28.64 -12.26
CA ARG A 150 -4.53 28.37 -11.25
C ARG A 150 -4.04 28.64 -9.83
N PRO A 151 -3.90 29.92 -9.43
CA PRO A 151 -3.33 30.29 -8.13
C PRO A 151 -4.18 29.83 -6.93
N GLU A 152 -5.46 29.48 -7.13
CA GLU A 152 -6.33 28.88 -6.13
C GLU A 152 -5.98 27.42 -5.80
N LEU A 153 -5.18 26.77 -6.64
CA LEU A 153 -4.65 25.43 -6.42
C LEU A 153 -3.17 25.52 -6.05
N PHE A 154 -2.70 24.61 -5.20
CA PHE A 154 -1.29 24.50 -4.82
C PHE A 154 -0.79 23.07 -5.06
N LEU A 155 0.28 22.92 -5.85
CA LEU A 155 0.86 21.62 -6.18
C LEU A 155 2.17 21.39 -5.40
N VAL A 156 2.23 20.31 -4.64
CA VAL A 156 3.48 19.78 -4.09
C VAL A 156 3.91 18.56 -4.90
N ILE A 157 5.09 18.63 -5.52
CA ILE A 157 5.70 17.51 -6.23
C ILE A 157 6.65 16.80 -5.27
N ARG A 158 6.29 15.62 -4.80
CA ARG A 158 7.12 14.79 -3.93
C ARG A 158 7.96 13.83 -4.77
N VAL A 159 9.25 14.10 -4.79
CA VAL A 159 10.23 13.27 -5.51
C VAL A 159 10.47 11.97 -4.75
N HIS A 160 10.55 10.86 -5.48
CA HIS A 160 10.75 9.55 -4.89
C HIS A 160 12.18 9.42 -4.30
N PRO A 161 12.37 8.84 -3.09
CA PRO A 161 13.67 8.80 -2.43
C PRO A 161 14.80 8.09 -3.19
N ARG A 162 14.46 7.20 -4.13
CA ARG A 162 15.44 6.49 -4.97
C ARG A 162 15.89 7.26 -6.20
N GLU A 163 15.24 8.37 -6.55
CA GLU A 163 15.59 9.14 -7.74
C GLU A 163 16.90 9.93 -7.57
N PHE A 164 17.33 10.15 -6.32
CA PHE A 164 18.52 10.94 -5.96
C PHE A 164 19.51 10.09 -5.16
N PRO A 165 20.80 10.48 -5.11
CA PRO A 165 21.83 9.73 -4.39
C PRO A 165 21.37 9.41 -2.97
N ASN A 166 21.25 8.14 -2.68
CA ASN A 166 20.80 7.63 -1.38
C ASN A 166 21.98 6.95 -0.68
N LYS A 167 21.79 6.46 0.55
CA LYS A 167 22.86 5.82 1.33
C LYS A 167 23.51 4.60 0.65
N ARG A 168 22.97 4.10 -0.47
CA ARG A 168 23.48 2.95 -1.22
C ARG A 168 24.20 3.34 -2.52
N GLU A 169 23.80 4.43 -3.17
CA GLU A 169 24.32 4.84 -4.48
C GLU A 169 24.72 6.32 -4.45
N GLY A 170 26.03 6.59 -4.57
CA GLY A 170 26.61 7.93 -4.51
C GLY A 170 26.62 8.69 -5.85
N VAL A 171 25.96 8.18 -6.88
CA VAL A 171 25.99 8.75 -8.24
C VAL A 171 24.63 9.38 -8.56
N LYS A 172 24.66 10.62 -9.03
CA LYS A 172 23.47 11.35 -9.50
C LYS A 172 22.98 10.75 -10.82
N SER A 173 21.71 10.35 -10.89
CA SER A 173 21.13 9.79 -12.10
C SER A 173 20.93 10.87 -13.18
N GLU A 174 20.89 10.48 -14.46
CA GLU A 174 20.51 11.37 -15.56
C GLU A 174 19.08 11.92 -15.37
N HIS A 175 18.19 11.08 -14.85
CA HIS A 175 16.82 11.43 -14.53
C HIS A 175 16.72 12.53 -13.45
N ALA A 176 17.55 12.47 -12.40
CA ALA A 176 17.64 13.53 -11.40
C ALA A 176 18.04 14.88 -12.01
N SER A 177 18.93 14.88 -13.00
CA SER A 177 19.38 16.10 -13.68
C SER A 177 18.29 16.71 -14.58
N ILE A 178 17.44 15.88 -15.19
CA ILE A 178 16.26 16.34 -15.95
C ILE A 178 15.23 16.96 -15.01
N LEU A 179 14.97 16.31 -13.87
CA LEU A 179 14.02 16.80 -12.87
C LEU A 179 14.46 18.16 -12.29
N GLU A 180 15.74 18.31 -11.93
CA GLU A 180 16.26 19.60 -11.46
C GLU A 180 16.05 20.74 -12.47
N LYS A 181 16.21 20.47 -13.78
CA LYS A 181 15.95 21.48 -14.82
C LYS A 181 14.48 21.86 -14.90
N ILE A 182 13.58 20.90 -14.75
CA ILE A 182 12.12 21.13 -14.75
C ILE A 182 11.69 21.91 -13.51
N PHE A 183 12.35 21.66 -12.39
CA PHE A 183 12.08 22.32 -11.12
C PHE A 183 12.79 23.67 -10.98
N ASN A 184 13.56 24.09 -11.99
CA ASN A 184 14.11 25.43 -12.05
C ASN A 184 13.00 26.42 -12.44
N ASP A 185 12.82 27.47 -11.63
CA ASP A 185 11.82 28.54 -11.84
C ASP A 185 10.35 28.09 -11.86
N LEU A 186 9.94 27.34 -10.83
CA LEU A 186 8.53 26.96 -10.63
C LEU A 186 7.64 28.17 -10.27
N PRO A 187 6.36 28.19 -10.71
CA PRO A 187 5.37 29.16 -10.27
C PRO A 187 5.20 29.16 -8.74
N SER A 188 4.74 30.28 -8.19
CA SER A 188 4.61 30.47 -6.73
C SER A 188 3.63 29.51 -6.05
N ASN A 189 2.70 28.90 -6.81
CA ASN A 189 1.76 27.90 -6.32
C ASN A 189 2.21 26.44 -6.58
N ILE A 190 3.48 26.24 -6.97
CA ILE A 190 4.06 24.92 -7.19
C ILE A 190 5.37 24.80 -6.41
N THR A 191 5.55 23.71 -5.69
CA THR A 191 6.77 23.46 -4.93
C THR A 191 7.23 22.00 -5.04
N VAL A 192 8.48 21.76 -4.71
CA VAL A 192 9.06 20.42 -4.70
C VAL A 192 9.35 20.03 -3.26
N ASN A 193 8.85 18.87 -2.86
CA ASN A 193 9.29 18.20 -1.66
C ASN A 193 10.42 17.22 -1.98
N TRP A 194 11.63 17.59 -1.58
CA TRP A 194 12.84 16.80 -1.78
C TRP A 194 13.00 15.71 -0.72
N PRO A 195 13.57 14.53 -1.06
CA PRO A 195 13.79 13.45 -0.10
C PRO A 195 14.60 13.89 1.13
N GLY A 196 15.57 14.79 0.94
CA GLY A 196 16.42 15.32 2.02
C GLY A 196 15.68 16.14 3.09
N GLN A 197 14.47 16.64 2.80
CA GLN A 197 13.67 17.38 3.79
C GLN A 197 13.05 16.45 4.85
N ASN A 198 13.03 15.14 4.63
CA ASN A 198 12.58 14.12 5.59
C ASN A 198 11.18 14.38 6.19
N ILE A 199 10.27 14.97 5.40
CA ILE A 199 8.88 15.19 5.79
C ILE A 199 8.10 13.90 5.57
N SER A 200 7.31 13.49 6.56
CA SER A 200 6.45 12.31 6.47
C SER A 200 5.30 12.54 5.50
N LEU A 201 4.94 11.51 4.74
CA LEU A 201 3.76 11.48 3.89
C LEU A 201 2.48 11.79 4.68
N TYR A 202 2.44 11.44 5.96
CA TYR A 202 1.28 11.67 6.83
C TYR A 202 1.19 13.12 7.37
N GLU A 203 2.22 13.95 7.15
CA GLU A 203 2.10 15.41 7.30
C GLU A 203 1.41 16.00 6.07
N PHE A 204 1.69 15.48 4.88
CA PHE A 204 0.99 15.87 3.65
C PHE A 204 -0.49 15.45 3.69
N ALA A 205 -0.76 14.22 4.14
CA ALA A 205 -2.11 13.70 4.26
C ALA A 205 -3.03 14.60 5.11
N GLU A 206 -2.48 15.37 6.06
CA GLU A 206 -3.26 16.24 6.95
C GLU A 206 -4.07 17.30 6.21
N TYR A 207 -3.53 17.89 5.14
CA TYR A 207 -4.16 19.05 4.47
C TYR A 207 -4.39 18.84 2.97
N THR A 208 -3.96 17.71 2.42
CA THR A 208 -4.09 17.42 0.98
C THR A 208 -5.55 17.18 0.61
N ASN A 209 -6.00 17.84 -0.44
CA ASN A 209 -7.32 17.64 -1.01
C ASN A 209 -7.35 16.43 -1.94
N VAL A 210 -6.34 16.27 -2.79
CA VAL A 210 -6.22 15.16 -3.75
C VAL A 210 -4.76 14.72 -3.88
N PHE A 211 -4.52 13.41 -3.81
CA PHE A 211 -3.22 12.85 -4.17
C PHE A 211 -3.20 12.47 -5.64
N LEU A 212 -2.04 12.65 -6.27
CA LEU A 212 -1.80 12.28 -7.67
C LEU A 212 -0.68 11.24 -7.68
N CYS A 213 -0.89 10.09 -8.30
CA CYS A 213 0.04 8.97 -8.28
C CYS A 213 0.15 8.32 -9.67
N ALA A 214 1.31 7.78 -9.99
CA ALA A 214 1.48 6.97 -11.20
C ALA A 214 1.10 5.51 -10.93
N TRP A 215 1.91 4.79 -10.14
CA TRP A 215 1.69 3.38 -9.77
C TRP A 215 2.15 3.03 -8.33
N SER A 216 2.31 4.04 -7.48
CA SER A 216 2.81 3.86 -6.12
C SER A 216 1.80 3.20 -5.17
N SER A 217 2.29 2.39 -4.22
CA SER A 217 1.48 1.86 -3.10
C SER A 217 0.89 2.96 -2.21
N VAL A 218 1.45 4.18 -2.26
CA VAL A 218 0.94 5.36 -1.56
C VAL A 218 -0.53 5.63 -1.91
N ALA A 219 -0.96 5.31 -3.14
CA ALA A 219 -2.35 5.45 -3.52
C ALA A 219 -3.28 4.62 -2.61
N LYS A 220 -2.91 3.37 -2.29
CA LYS A 220 -3.67 2.54 -1.33
C LYS A 220 -3.66 3.16 0.06
N GLU A 221 -2.51 3.65 0.52
CA GLU A 221 -2.37 4.24 1.85
C GLU A 221 -3.26 5.49 2.01
N MET A 222 -3.28 6.38 1.02
CA MET A 222 -4.07 7.63 1.07
C MET A 222 -5.56 7.35 0.87
N THR A 223 -5.92 6.42 -0.01
CA THR A 223 -7.32 6.01 -0.22
C THR A 223 -7.88 5.32 1.03
N LEU A 224 -7.07 4.54 1.76
CA LEU A 224 -7.43 3.98 3.06
C LEU A 224 -7.74 5.08 4.09
N LEU A 225 -7.04 6.21 4.03
CA LEU A 225 -7.34 7.38 4.86
C LEU A 225 -8.56 8.18 4.36
N GLY A 226 -9.23 7.73 3.30
CA GLY A 226 -10.41 8.37 2.71
C GLY A 226 -10.09 9.51 1.75
N ILE A 227 -8.81 9.82 1.51
CA ILE A 227 -8.37 10.91 0.65
C ILE A 227 -8.47 10.45 -0.81
N PRO A 228 -9.09 11.24 -1.71
CA PRO A 228 -9.21 10.85 -3.11
C PRO A 228 -7.83 10.86 -3.78
N VAL A 229 -7.60 9.85 -4.63
CA VAL A 229 -6.36 9.66 -5.37
C VAL A 229 -6.65 9.56 -6.86
N VAL A 230 -5.88 10.28 -7.69
CA VAL A 230 -5.96 10.19 -9.15
C VAL A 230 -4.73 9.48 -9.69
N THR A 231 -4.94 8.47 -10.53
CA THR A 231 -3.90 7.71 -11.21
C THR A 231 -4.05 7.73 -12.71
N TYR A 232 -2.97 7.37 -13.43
CA TYR A 232 -2.97 7.41 -14.90
C TYR A 232 -2.36 6.16 -15.56
N PHE A 233 -1.76 5.25 -14.79
CA PHE A 233 -1.12 4.06 -15.35
C PHE A 233 -1.78 2.77 -14.85
N ILE A 234 -2.99 2.50 -15.37
CA ILE A 234 -3.86 1.40 -14.94
C ILE A 234 -3.19 0.02 -14.99
N GLU A 235 -2.40 -0.26 -16.04
CA GLU A 235 -1.77 -1.58 -16.27
C GLU A 235 -0.73 -1.94 -15.22
N PHE A 236 -0.20 -0.94 -14.49
CA PHE A 236 0.82 -1.15 -13.45
C PHE A 236 0.23 -1.05 -12.04
N LEU A 237 -1.09 -0.83 -11.91
CA LEU A 237 -1.74 -0.82 -10.61
C LEU A 237 -1.83 -2.25 -10.07
N CYS A 238 -1.20 -2.48 -8.92
CA CYS A 238 -1.31 -3.75 -8.18
C CYS A 238 -2.59 -3.81 -7.31
N TYR A 239 -3.60 -3.01 -7.65
CA TYR A 239 -4.87 -2.89 -6.95
C TYR A 239 -5.99 -2.43 -7.92
N PRO A 240 -7.27 -2.64 -7.57
CA PRO A 240 -8.37 -2.33 -8.46
C PRO A 240 -8.44 -0.85 -8.82
N ALA A 241 -8.63 -0.57 -10.11
CA ALA A 241 -8.76 0.78 -10.63
C ALA A 241 -9.85 1.58 -9.90
N ASP A 242 -10.96 0.91 -9.54
CA ASP A 242 -12.13 1.51 -8.90
C ASP A 242 -11.95 1.89 -7.42
N LEU A 243 -10.75 1.69 -6.85
CA LEU A 243 -10.34 2.31 -5.59
C LEU A 243 -9.96 3.79 -5.77
N THR A 244 -9.57 4.18 -6.97
CA THR A 244 -9.03 5.51 -7.30
C THR A 244 -9.75 6.11 -8.51
N TYR A 245 -9.47 7.37 -8.80
CA TYR A 245 -9.88 7.97 -10.06
C TYR A 245 -8.81 7.68 -11.11
N VAL A 246 -9.17 6.99 -12.20
CA VAL A 246 -8.21 6.62 -13.24
C VAL A 246 -8.45 7.43 -14.49
N GLY A 247 -7.45 8.22 -14.89
CA GLY A 247 -7.42 8.89 -16.18
C GLY A 247 -7.01 7.92 -17.28
N ASN A 248 -7.76 7.92 -18.39
CA ASN A 248 -7.54 7.06 -19.56
C ASN A 248 -6.96 7.83 -20.76
N SER A 249 -6.91 9.16 -20.67
CA SER A 249 -6.27 10.07 -21.62
C SER A 249 -5.84 11.33 -20.87
N LYS A 250 -5.03 12.21 -21.48
CA LYS A 250 -4.61 13.46 -20.81
C LYS A 250 -5.80 14.34 -20.42
N PRO A 251 -6.81 14.60 -21.29
CA PRO A 251 -8.01 15.34 -20.88
C PRO A 251 -8.80 14.64 -19.76
N ASP A 252 -9.08 13.33 -19.91
CA ASP A 252 -9.82 12.56 -18.91
C ASP A 252 -9.09 12.54 -17.55
N TYR A 253 -7.75 12.53 -17.54
CA TYR A 253 -6.96 12.61 -16.31
C TYR A 253 -7.23 13.91 -15.53
N PHE A 254 -7.30 15.04 -16.21
CA PHE A 254 -7.61 16.31 -15.57
C PHE A 254 -9.10 16.43 -15.20
N ASP A 255 -10.01 15.83 -15.97
CA ASP A 255 -11.42 15.72 -15.58
C ASP A 255 -11.58 14.87 -14.30
N LYS A 256 -10.82 13.77 -14.18
CA LYS A 256 -10.75 12.97 -12.94
C LYS A 256 -10.19 13.76 -11.77
N LEU A 257 -9.22 14.65 -12.03
CA LEU A 257 -8.64 15.52 -11.01
C LEU A 257 -9.67 16.49 -10.45
N GLU A 258 -10.43 17.17 -11.31
CA GLU A 258 -11.51 18.06 -10.88
C GLU A 258 -12.63 17.30 -10.15
N LYS A 259 -12.99 16.13 -10.67
CA LYS A 259 -13.98 15.25 -10.02
C LYS A 259 -13.53 14.85 -8.61
N ALA A 260 -12.29 14.40 -8.47
CA ALA A 260 -11.71 14.03 -7.18
C ALA A 260 -11.68 15.22 -6.20
N LEU A 261 -11.37 16.43 -6.68
CA LEU A 261 -11.40 17.64 -5.87
C LEU A 261 -12.82 17.98 -5.40
N CYS A 262 -13.80 17.85 -6.28
CA CYS A 262 -15.21 18.15 -6.01
C CYS A 262 -15.83 17.16 -5.01
N GLU A 263 -15.60 15.85 -5.19
CA GLU A 263 -16.13 14.81 -4.29
C GLU A 263 -15.40 14.79 -2.95
N GLY A 264 -14.08 15.05 -2.95
CA GLY A 264 -13.30 15.20 -1.73
C GLY A 264 -13.14 13.93 -0.91
N TRP A 265 -12.99 14.11 0.40
CA TRP A 265 -12.75 13.01 1.34
C TRP A 265 -14.00 12.16 1.54
N SER A 266 -13.86 10.84 1.55
CA SER A 266 -14.96 9.91 1.76
C SER A 266 -14.53 8.66 2.51
N ILE A 267 -15.34 8.25 3.48
CA ILE A 267 -15.14 6.97 4.18
C ILE A 267 -15.35 5.76 3.26
N GLU A 268 -16.13 5.89 2.19
CA GLU A 268 -16.35 4.75 1.29
C GLU A 268 -15.09 4.44 0.46
N HIS A 269 -14.22 5.43 0.19
CA HIS A 269 -12.87 5.18 -0.33
C HIS A 269 -12.08 4.28 0.64
N ALA A 270 -12.12 4.59 1.93
CA ALA A 270 -11.44 3.82 2.96
C ALA A 270 -12.00 2.40 3.09
N ARG A 271 -13.33 2.25 3.16
CA ARG A 271 -14.01 0.95 3.25
C ARG A 271 -13.63 0.06 2.08
N LYS A 272 -13.71 0.57 0.86
CA LYS A 272 -13.40 -0.18 -0.36
C LYS A 272 -11.93 -0.62 -0.38
N THR A 273 -11.02 0.26 0.04
CA THR A 273 -9.60 -0.05 0.16
C THR A 273 -9.34 -1.12 1.23
N LEU A 274 -10.01 -1.03 2.38
CA LEU A 274 -9.91 -2.05 3.43
C LEU A 274 -10.40 -3.42 2.94
N ARG A 275 -11.52 -3.47 2.20
CA ARG A 275 -12.01 -4.71 1.59
C ARG A 275 -11.03 -5.29 0.58
N TRP A 276 -10.40 -4.45 -0.26
CA TRP A 276 -9.34 -4.90 -1.15
C TRP A 276 -8.15 -5.47 -0.37
N MET A 277 -7.71 -4.80 0.70
CA MET A 277 -6.59 -5.29 1.54
C MET A 277 -6.95 -6.58 2.27
N VAL A 278 -8.23 -6.78 2.63
CA VAL A 278 -8.71 -8.05 3.17
C VAL A 278 -8.64 -9.15 2.11
N LEU A 279 -9.03 -8.88 0.87
CA LEU A 279 -8.83 -9.82 -0.24
C LEU A 279 -7.34 -10.15 -0.41
N GLU A 280 -6.50 -9.12 -0.56
CA GLU A 280 -5.06 -9.24 -0.84
C GLU A 280 -4.27 -9.95 0.28
N TYR A 281 -4.60 -9.68 1.55
CA TYR A 281 -3.83 -10.18 2.69
C TYR A 281 -4.50 -11.33 3.43
N CYS A 282 -5.79 -11.56 3.24
CA CYS A 282 -6.51 -12.61 3.96
C CYS A 282 -7.10 -13.63 3.01
N TYR A 283 -8.03 -13.25 2.13
CA TYR A 283 -8.75 -14.24 1.32
C TYR A 283 -7.88 -14.90 0.26
N SER A 284 -6.86 -14.20 -0.27
CA SER A 284 -5.89 -14.76 -1.21
C SER A 284 -4.67 -15.42 -0.54
N ALA A 285 -4.74 -15.74 0.75
CA ALA A 285 -3.62 -16.33 1.49
C ALA A 285 -4.06 -17.38 2.51
N PHE A 286 -3.24 -18.41 2.70
CA PHE A 286 -3.41 -19.40 3.75
C PHE A 286 -2.86 -18.86 5.06
N THR A 287 -3.63 -19.02 6.15
CA THR A 287 -3.08 -18.79 7.49
C THR A 287 -2.20 -19.97 7.91
N VAL A 288 -1.02 -19.65 8.43
CA VAL A 288 -0.07 -20.59 9.05
C VAL A 288 0.26 -20.17 10.48
N ALA A 289 -0.58 -19.30 11.07
CA ALA A 289 -0.40 -18.74 12.41
C ALA A 289 -0.40 -19.79 13.52
N ASP A 290 -1.01 -20.95 13.27
CA ASP A 290 -1.02 -22.13 14.14
C ASP A 290 0.35 -22.82 14.21
N SER A 291 1.22 -22.61 13.21
CA SER A 291 2.61 -23.10 13.21
C SER A 291 3.64 -22.02 13.47
N PHE A 292 3.33 -20.76 13.15
CA PHE A 292 4.29 -19.67 13.27
C PHE A 292 3.60 -18.35 13.65
N ASN A 293 3.94 -17.84 14.84
CA ASN A 293 3.45 -16.54 15.32
C ASN A 293 4.65 -15.66 15.71
N MET A 294 4.97 -14.68 14.86
CA MET A 294 6.13 -13.80 15.06
C MET A 294 5.94 -12.85 16.25
N TYR A 295 4.69 -12.54 16.65
CA TYR A 295 4.45 -11.68 17.81
C TYR A 295 4.98 -12.31 19.10
N ASN A 296 4.93 -13.65 19.20
CA ASN A 296 5.55 -14.41 20.28
C ASN A 296 7.08 -14.52 20.16
N GLU A 297 7.67 -14.11 19.02
CA GLU A 297 9.11 -14.16 18.75
C GLU A 297 9.86 -12.86 19.04
N LYS A 298 9.21 -11.79 19.55
CA LYS A 298 9.92 -10.62 20.12
C LYS A 298 10.66 -11.03 21.41
N LYS A 299 11.70 -11.82 21.23
CA LYS A 299 12.60 -12.32 22.27
C LYS A 299 13.41 -11.15 22.80
N SER A 300 13.48 -11.02 24.12
CA SER A 300 14.35 -10.04 24.78
C SER A 300 15.79 -10.15 24.24
N LYS A 301 16.54 -9.04 24.18
CA LYS A 301 17.94 -9.02 23.77
C LYS A 301 18.80 -10.04 24.54
N ILE A 302 18.45 -10.28 25.80
CA ILE A 302 19.10 -11.27 26.67
C ILE A 302 18.86 -12.69 26.15
N ILE A 303 17.61 -12.99 25.77
CA ILE A 303 17.23 -14.29 25.22
C ILE A 303 17.95 -14.53 23.89
N ILE A 304 18.04 -13.52 23.02
CA ILE A 304 18.79 -13.59 21.76
C ILE A 304 20.29 -13.85 22.01
N LEU A 305 20.87 -13.19 23.02
CA LEU A 305 22.27 -13.39 23.39
C LEU A 305 22.53 -14.81 23.90
N ILE A 306 21.67 -15.32 24.79
CA ILE A 306 21.72 -16.70 25.27
C ILE A 306 21.64 -17.67 24.08
N PHE A 307 20.73 -17.43 23.13
CA PHE A 307 20.61 -18.25 21.92
C PHE A 307 21.83 -18.18 21.00
N LYS A 308 22.49 -17.02 20.88
CA LYS A 308 23.76 -16.89 20.14
C LYS A 308 24.90 -17.64 20.81
N ILE A 309 24.94 -17.68 22.14
CA ILE A 309 25.93 -18.46 22.90
C ILE A 309 25.64 -19.95 22.73
N MET A 310 24.38 -20.35 22.89
CA MET A 310 23.93 -21.73 22.75
C MET A 310 24.17 -22.29 21.34
N SER A 311 23.92 -21.53 20.27
CA SER A 311 24.19 -21.96 18.89
C SER A 311 25.67 -22.09 18.54
N LYS A 312 26.57 -21.46 19.32
CA LYS A 312 28.02 -21.67 19.21
C LYS A 312 28.48 -22.95 19.93
N ILE A 313 27.79 -23.35 21.00
CA ILE A 313 28.15 -24.50 21.85
C ILE A 313 27.48 -25.79 21.33
N PHE A 314 26.19 -25.70 21.04
CA PHE A 314 25.40 -26.76 20.46
C PHE A 314 25.17 -26.40 19.00
N ASN A 315 25.73 -27.21 18.10
CA ASN A 315 25.56 -27.26 16.64
C ASN A 315 24.59 -26.21 16.06
N TYR A 316 25.05 -25.39 15.10
CA TYR A 316 24.36 -24.21 14.53
C TYR A 316 22.84 -24.39 14.27
N ASN A 317 22.41 -25.63 13.99
CA ASN A 317 21.03 -26.00 13.73
C ASN A 317 20.11 -26.14 14.97
N PHE A 318 20.60 -26.02 16.20
CA PHE A 318 19.77 -26.20 17.41
C PHE A 318 18.52 -25.31 17.40
N LEU A 319 18.66 -24.06 16.97
CA LEU A 319 17.55 -23.10 16.88
C LEU A 319 16.51 -23.52 15.85
N HIS A 320 16.97 -23.96 14.67
CA HIS A 320 16.09 -24.45 13.61
C HIS A 320 15.35 -25.72 14.03
N VAL A 321 16.03 -26.64 14.73
CA VAL A 321 15.41 -27.87 15.24
C VAL A 321 14.38 -27.55 16.33
N SER A 322 14.68 -26.62 17.23
CA SER A 322 13.74 -26.18 18.27
C SER A 322 12.51 -25.50 17.68
N ASP A 323 12.69 -24.63 16.70
CA ASP A 323 11.59 -23.98 15.97
C ASP A 323 10.70 -25.03 15.28
N CYS A 324 11.30 -25.94 14.51
CA CYS A 324 10.56 -27.02 13.84
C CYS A 324 9.75 -27.89 14.81
N LYS A 325 10.24 -28.14 16.02
CA LYS A 325 9.53 -28.91 17.06
C LYS A 325 8.28 -28.19 17.60
N THR A 326 8.25 -26.85 17.52
CA THR A 326 7.11 -26.05 18.00
C THR A 326 6.03 -25.81 16.95
N ARG A 327 6.27 -26.20 15.69
CA ARG A 327 5.31 -26.05 14.60
C ARG A 327 4.15 -27.03 14.75
N ALA A 328 2.98 -26.68 14.23
CA ALA A 328 1.84 -27.58 14.26
C ALA A 328 2.15 -28.84 13.45
N PRO A 329 1.84 -30.05 13.97
CA PRO A 329 2.04 -31.29 13.21
C PRO A 329 1.13 -31.36 11.98
N ARG A 330 0.03 -30.59 11.98
CA ARG A 330 -0.90 -30.47 10.86
C ARG A 330 -1.45 -29.05 10.82
N LEU A 331 -1.32 -28.37 9.67
CA LEU A 331 -1.85 -27.03 9.48
C LEU A 331 -3.39 -27.05 9.46
N LEU A 332 -4.02 -26.11 10.15
CA LEU A 332 -5.47 -25.89 10.07
C LEU A 332 -5.92 -25.63 8.62
N ALA A 333 -5.10 -24.90 7.85
CA ALA A 333 -5.34 -24.63 6.43
C ALA A 333 -5.04 -25.83 5.49
N GLY A 334 -4.56 -26.96 6.04
CA GLY A 334 -4.05 -28.09 5.27
C GLY A 334 -5.07 -28.72 4.30
N ASN A 335 -6.35 -28.79 4.69
CA ASN A 335 -7.38 -29.36 3.82
C ASN A 335 -7.62 -28.50 2.57
N ILE A 336 -7.70 -27.18 2.74
CA ILE A 336 -7.90 -26.23 1.63
C ILE A 336 -6.65 -26.21 0.75
N LEU A 337 -5.46 -26.22 1.34
CA LEU A 337 -4.21 -26.30 0.60
C LEU A 337 -4.12 -27.59 -0.22
N ASN A 338 -4.45 -28.73 0.35
CA ASN A 338 -4.49 -29.99 -0.39
C ASN A 338 -5.51 -29.93 -1.55
N LYS A 339 -6.68 -29.34 -1.31
CA LYS A 339 -7.69 -29.15 -2.36
C LYS A 339 -7.17 -28.26 -3.50
N LEU A 340 -6.42 -27.19 -3.21
CA LEU A 340 -5.76 -26.34 -4.22
C LEU A 340 -4.83 -27.17 -5.12
N ILE A 341 -3.90 -27.91 -4.50
CA ILE A 341 -2.84 -28.63 -5.22
C ILE A 341 -3.41 -29.82 -6.00
N VAL A 342 -4.23 -30.65 -5.36
CA VAL A 342 -4.80 -31.87 -6.00
C VAL A 342 -5.78 -31.51 -7.12
N SER A 343 -6.49 -30.38 -7.00
CA SER A 343 -7.42 -29.92 -8.03
C SER A 343 -6.76 -29.02 -9.07
N GLU A 344 -5.42 -28.88 -9.04
CA GLU A 344 -4.60 -28.15 -10.01
C GLU A 344 -5.02 -26.68 -10.24
N LYS A 345 -5.65 -26.07 -9.23
CA LYS A 345 -6.20 -24.72 -9.28
C LYS A 345 -5.11 -23.64 -9.24
N ASN A 346 -5.44 -22.43 -9.65
CA ASN A 346 -4.46 -21.33 -9.78
C ASN A 346 -4.14 -20.67 -8.45
N SER A 347 -5.15 -20.47 -7.61
CA SER A 347 -4.99 -19.87 -6.28
C SER A 347 -6.08 -20.32 -5.32
N ILE A 348 -5.95 -19.96 -4.04
CA ILE A 348 -6.97 -20.23 -3.02
C ILE A 348 -8.35 -19.67 -3.39
N LEU A 349 -8.43 -18.63 -4.21
CA LEU A 349 -9.68 -18.02 -4.67
C LEU A 349 -10.48 -18.92 -5.64
N ASP A 350 -9.89 -20.01 -6.13
CA ASP A 350 -10.60 -21.06 -6.88
C ASP A 350 -11.23 -22.14 -6.01
N VAL A 351 -10.87 -22.12 -4.73
CA VAL A 351 -11.15 -23.19 -3.78
C VAL A 351 -12.10 -22.72 -2.68
N LEU A 352 -11.98 -21.44 -2.33
CA LEU A 352 -12.85 -20.71 -1.40
C LEU A 352 -13.88 -19.91 -2.18
N GLU A 353 -15.14 -20.13 -1.86
CA GLU A 353 -16.23 -19.29 -2.34
C GLU A 353 -16.51 -18.16 -1.33
N PRO A 354 -17.07 -17.02 -1.77
CA PRO A 354 -17.60 -16.00 -0.88
C PRO A 354 -18.48 -16.51 0.27
N SER A 355 -19.22 -17.60 0.04
CA SER A 355 -20.07 -18.25 1.05
C SER A 355 -19.29 -18.89 2.19
N ASP A 356 -18.00 -19.19 1.99
CA ASP A 356 -17.12 -19.76 3.02
C ASP A 356 -16.57 -18.68 3.97
N ILE A 357 -16.80 -17.40 3.66
CA ILE A 357 -16.37 -16.27 4.45
C ILE A 357 -17.40 -15.98 5.54
N LYS A 358 -16.91 -15.65 6.74
CA LYS A 358 -17.75 -15.11 7.81
C LYS A 358 -18.36 -13.78 7.37
N LEU A 359 -19.61 -13.83 6.93
CA LEU A 359 -20.38 -12.66 6.54
C LEU A 359 -20.76 -11.83 7.78
N VAL A 360 -20.63 -10.51 7.67
CA VAL A 360 -21.10 -9.52 8.63
C VAL A 360 -21.96 -8.50 7.89
N THR A 361 -22.79 -7.75 8.59
CA THR A 361 -23.58 -6.69 7.94
C THR A 361 -22.73 -5.44 7.65
N LYS A 362 -23.21 -4.55 6.77
CA LYS A 362 -22.53 -3.27 6.49
C LYS A 362 -22.44 -2.40 7.75
N GLU A 363 -23.42 -2.48 8.63
CA GLU A 363 -23.47 -1.75 9.91
C GLU A 363 -22.42 -2.29 10.89
N GLU A 364 -22.26 -3.62 10.97
CA GLU A 364 -21.21 -4.26 11.77
C GLU A 364 -19.81 -3.91 11.26
N GLU A 365 -19.61 -3.95 9.94
CA GLU A 365 -18.36 -3.50 9.30
C GLU A 365 -18.08 -2.03 9.62
N THR A 366 -19.10 -1.17 9.53
CA THR A 366 -18.95 0.27 9.84
C THR A 366 -18.55 0.50 11.30
N LYS A 367 -19.15 -0.24 12.24
CA LYS A 367 -18.75 -0.18 13.66
C LYS A 367 -17.30 -0.63 13.85
N ALA A 368 -16.88 -1.70 13.18
CA ALA A 368 -15.50 -2.18 13.21
C ALA A 368 -14.52 -1.13 12.63
N ILE A 369 -14.85 -0.53 11.48
CA ILE A 369 -14.03 0.54 10.88
C ILE A 369 -13.90 1.72 11.83
N LYS A 370 -14.97 2.17 12.51
CA LYS A 370 -14.88 3.24 13.52
C LYS A 370 -13.93 2.90 14.66
N ILE A 371 -13.98 1.67 15.18
CA ILE A 371 -13.06 1.21 16.23
C ILE A 371 -11.61 1.23 15.74
N LEU A 372 -11.36 0.74 14.53
CA LEU A 372 -10.01 0.70 13.96
C LEU A 372 -9.48 2.09 13.59
N PHE A 373 -10.35 3.00 13.18
CA PHE A 373 -9.98 4.38 12.88
C PHE A 373 -9.60 5.17 14.15
N LYS A 374 -10.09 4.77 15.33
CA LYS A 374 -9.54 5.26 16.61
C LYS A 374 -8.06 4.88 16.76
N GLN A 375 -7.69 3.64 16.43
CA GLN A 375 -6.27 3.22 16.45
C GLN A 375 -5.42 4.01 15.44
N ILE A 376 -5.97 4.31 14.26
CA ILE A 376 -5.30 5.17 13.25
C ILE A 376 -5.10 6.59 13.81
N LEU A 377 -6.13 7.16 14.44
CA LEU A 377 -6.04 8.48 15.07
C LEU A 377 -4.97 8.50 16.15
N GLU A 378 -4.97 7.54 17.08
CA GLU A 378 -3.98 7.42 18.16
C GLU A 378 -2.54 7.25 17.62
N ALA A 379 -2.39 6.62 16.45
CA ALA A 379 -1.08 6.42 15.84
C ALA A 379 -0.56 7.66 15.08
N LEU A 380 -1.45 8.50 14.56
CA LEU A 380 -1.10 9.68 13.76
C LEU A 380 -1.13 10.99 14.55
N TYR A 381 -1.93 11.07 15.60
CA TYR A 381 -2.23 12.32 16.29
C TYR A 381 -2.18 12.13 17.80
N THR A 382 -1.92 13.24 18.50
CA THR A 382 -2.24 13.34 19.92
C THR A 382 -3.76 13.52 20.07
N GLU A 383 -4.34 13.30 21.26
CA GLU A 383 -5.81 13.34 21.50
C GLU A 383 -6.51 14.66 21.11
N LYS A 384 -5.76 15.69 20.72
CA LYS A 384 -6.28 17.00 20.35
C LYS A 384 -6.82 17.00 18.92
N ILE A 385 -8.11 17.33 18.79
CA ILE A 385 -8.78 17.55 17.51
C ILE A 385 -8.29 18.88 16.89
N ASN A 386 -7.91 18.86 15.62
CA ASN A 386 -7.58 20.02 14.82
C ASN A 386 -8.86 20.83 14.54
N SER A 387 -8.83 22.14 14.78
CA SER A 387 -9.98 23.03 14.57
C SER A 387 -10.30 23.27 13.09
N ASN A 388 -9.39 22.93 12.17
CA ASN A 388 -9.62 23.08 10.74
C ASN A 388 -10.44 21.89 10.19
N GLU A 389 -11.68 22.15 9.77
CA GLU A 389 -12.60 21.12 9.26
C GLU A 389 -12.09 20.43 7.98
N ASN A 390 -11.20 21.08 7.23
CA ASN A 390 -10.60 20.50 6.04
C ASN A 390 -9.45 19.53 6.36
N SER A 391 -8.96 19.52 7.62
CA SER A 391 -7.90 18.63 8.03
C SER A 391 -8.34 17.16 8.06
N LEU A 392 -7.42 16.26 7.75
CA LEU A 392 -7.67 14.82 7.89
C LEU A 392 -7.99 14.46 9.35
N ASN A 393 -7.27 15.05 10.31
CA ASN A 393 -7.54 14.85 11.73
C ASN A 393 -9.01 15.11 12.08
N TYR A 394 -9.55 16.28 11.69
CA TYR A 394 -10.95 16.62 11.95
C TYR A 394 -11.91 15.62 11.29
N LYS A 395 -11.70 15.30 10.00
CA LYS A 395 -12.54 14.36 9.24
C LYS A 395 -12.60 12.98 9.89
N LEU A 396 -11.45 12.44 10.30
CA LEU A 396 -11.36 11.15 10.97
C LEU A 396 -12.04 11.19 12.35
N HIS A 397 -11.82 12.22 13.16
CA HIS A 397 -12.51 12.38 14.44
C HIS A 397 -14.03 12.51 14.29
N SER A 398 -14.48 13.28 13.30
CA SER A 398 -15.90 13.45 12.98
C SER A 398 -16.54 12.10 12.66
N PHE A 399 -15.96 11.33 11.72
CA PHE A 399 -16.47 10.00 11.37
C PHE A 399 -16.51 9.02 12.55
N VAL A 400 -15.45 9.00 13.38
CA VAL A 400 -15.35 8.11 14.53
C VAL A 400 -16.38 8.43 15.61
N ASN A 401 -16.69 9.71 15.81
CA ASN A 401 -17.61 10.18 16.85
C ASN A 401 -19.06 10.32 16.38
N ASP A 402 -19.29 10.32 15.07
CA ASP A 402 -20.64 10.43 14.51
C ASP A 402 -21.47 9.20 14.87
N LYS A 403 -22.61 9.41 15.55
CA LYS A 403 -23.56 8.35 15.91
C LYS A 403 -24.53 7.99 14.78
N ASN A 404 -24.63 8.82 13.74
CA ASN A 404 -25.65 8.79 12.69
C ASN A 404 -25.13 8.43 11.28
N ILE A 405 -23.82 8.47 11.02
CA ILE A 405 -23.26 7.95 9.75
C ILE A 405 -23.25 6.42 9.82
N GLY A 406 -24.36 5.83 9.37
CA GLY A 406 -24.60 4.39 9.34
C GLY A 406 -26.02 3.98 8.93
N SER A 407 -26.76 4.85 8.24
CA SER A 407 -28.04 4.53 7.59
C SER A 407 -27.86 4.38 6.09
#